data_AF-A0A7H4P5Y3-F1
#
_entry.id   AF-A0A7H4P5Y3-F1
#
_cell.length_a   1.000
_cell.length_b   1.000
_cell.length_c   1.000
_cell.angle_alpha   90.00
_cell.angle_beta   90.00
_cell.angle_gamma   90.00
#
_symmetry.space_group_name_H-M   'P 1'
#
loop_
_entity.id
_entity.type
_entity.pdbx_description
1 polymer ?
#
loop_
_entity_poly.entity_id
_entity_poly.type
_entity_poly.pdbx_seq_one_letter_code
_entity_poly.pdbx_strand_id
1 'polypeptide(L)' 'MREVNRKFKDHYGNPVRVIRWEPETRRVIYLREGYSHECFSPLDQFQRKFREVEGSHEQ' A
#
# COMPACT_ATOMS: atom_id res chain seq x y z
N MET A 1 8.92 -13.69 -1.85
CA MET A 1 8.34 -12.32 -1.91
C MET A 1 7.21 -12.35 -2.92
N ARG A 2 6.06 -11.73 -2.62
CA ARG A 2 4.94 -11.63 -3.57
C ARG A 2 4.83 -10.18 -4.01
N GLU A 3 4.85 -9.94 -5.31
CA GLU A 3 4.45 -8.65 -5.88
C GLU A 3 2.94 -8.53 -5.69
N VAL A 4 2.55 -7.49 -4.97
CA VAL A 4 1.14 -7.25 -4.62
C VAL A 4 0.78 -5.95 -5.30
N ASN A 5 0.04 -5.98 -6.41
CA ASN A 5 -0.42 -4.78 -7.10
C ASN A 5 -1.81 -4.36 -6.58
N ARG A 6 -1.90 -4.00 -5.30
CA ARG A 6 -3.15 -3.58 -4.65
C ARG A 6 -3.15 -2.08 -4.39
N LYS A 7 -4.31 -1.46 -4.58
CA LYS A 7 -4.52 -0.02 -4.34
C LYS A 7 -5.07 0.19 -2.93
N PHE A 8 -4.50 1.15 -2.23
CA PHE A 8 -4.91 1.57 -0.91
C PHE A 8 -5.11 3.08 -0.92
N LYS A 9 -5.81 3.59 0.09
CA LYS A 9 -5.82 5.01 0.45
C LYS A 9 -5.17 5.16 1.81
N ASP A 10 -4.31 6.17 1.94
CA ASP A 10 -3.76 6.53 3.24
C ASP A 10 -4.83 7.23 4.12
N HIS A 11 -4.51 7.55 5.37
CA HIS A 11 -5.42 8.19 6.33
C HIS A 11 -5.92 9.57 5.86
N TYR A 12 -5.13 10.28 5.06
CA TYR A 12 -5.49 11.54 4.40
C TYR A 12 -6.31 11.34 3.11
N GLY A 13 -6.54 10.09 2.69
CA GLY A 13 -7.31 9.75 1.50
C GLY A 13 -6.53 9.74 0.19
N ASN A 14 -5.20 9.91 0.20
CA ASN A 14 -4.41 9.87 -1.04
C ASN A 14 -4.24 8.42 -1.50
N PRO A 15 -4.35 8.17 -2.82
CA PRO A 15 -4.14 6.85 -3.38
C PRO A 15 -2.67 6.44 -3.28
N VAL A 16 -2.45 5.20 -2.83
CA VAL A 16 -1.14 4.56 -2.82
C VAL A 16 -1.24 3.18 -3.46
N ARG A 17 -0.19 2.79 -4.17
CA ARG A 17 -0.09 1.46 -4.77
C ARG A 17 0.94 0.66 -3.99
N VAL A 18 0.50 -0.35 -3.26
CA VAL A 18 1.43 -1.36 -2.74
C VAL A 18 2.03 -2.06 -3.95
N ILE A 19 3.34 -2.28 -3.91
CA ILE A 19 4.08 -2.99 -4.97
C ILE A 19 4.73 -4.26 -4.42
N ARG A 20 5.09 -4.27 -3.12
CA ARG A 20 5.76 -5.40 -2.48
C ARG A 20 5.48 -5.45 -0.98
N TRP A 21 5.50 -6.65 -0.42
CA TRP A 21 5.52 -6.87 1.03
C TRP A 21 6.67 -7.81 1.41
N GLU A 22 7.40 -7.43 2.46
CA GLU A 22 8.52 -8.18 3.04
C GLU A 22 8.07 -8.86 4.34
N PRO A 23 7.93 -10.20 4.37
CA PRO A 23 7.50 -10.93 5.56
C PRO A 23 8.57 -10.95 6.66
N GLU A 24 9.86 -10.98 6.29
CA GLU A 24 10.99 -11.08 7.23
C GLU A 24 11.09 -9.85 8.13
N THR A 25 10.95 -8.66 7.54
CA THR A 25 11.01 -7.37 8.24
C THR A 25 9.62 -6.82 8.60
N ARG A 26 8.55 -7.51 8.15
CA ARG A 26 7.15 -7.08 8.26
C ARG A 26 6.94 -5.66 7.71
N ARG A 27 7.46 -5.38 6.51
CA ARG A 27 7.36 -4.06 5.85
C ARG A 27 6.54 -4.13 4.58
N VAL A 28 5.73 -3.10 4.35
CA VAL A 28 4.97 -2.91 3.12
C VAL A 28 5.64 -1.80 2.33
N ILE A 29 5.99 -2.08 1.07
CA ILE A 29 6.56 -1.12 0.12
C ILE A 29 5.47 -0.68 -0.85
N TYR A 30 5.30 0.63 -0.98
CA TYR A 30 4.27 1.25 -1.80
C TYR A 30 4.77 2.52 -2.47
N LEU A 31 4.10 2.89 -3.55
CA LEU A 31 4.29 4.13 -4.28
C LEU A 31 3.12 5.07 -4.00
N ARG A 32 3.42 6.38 -3.90
CA ARG A 32 2.41 7.44 -3.83
C ARG A 32 2.25 8.09 -5.19
N GLU A 33 1.04 8.52 -5.50
CA GLU A 33 0.79 9.31 -6.70
C GLU A 33 1.58 10.63 -6.64
N GLY A 34 2.27 10.98 -7.72
CA GLY A 34 3.14 12.17 -7.78
C GLY A 34 4.48 12.06 -7.03
N TYR A 35 4.84 10.87 -6.53
CA TYR A 35 6.13 10.65 -5.84
C TYR A 35 6.91 9.49 -6.44
N SER A 36 8.07 9.79 -7.04
CA SER A 36 8.87 8.82 -7.79
C SER A 36 9.65 7.81 -6.93
N HIS A 37 9.71 8.03 -5.61
CA HIS A 37 10.47 7.15 -4.70
C HIS A 37 9.58 6.14 -3.99
N GLU A 38 10.10 4.93 -3.82
CA GLU A 38 9.48 3.88 -3.03
C GLU A 38 9.41 4.28 -1.55
N CYS A 39 8.21 4.22 -0.98
CA CYS A 39 7.97 4.41 0.45
C CYS A 39 7.80 3.03 1.11
N PHE A 40 8.21 2.92 2.37
CA PHE A 40 7.96 1.72 3.18
C PHE A 40 7.32 2.07 4.52
N SER A 41 6.49 1.17 5.03
CA SER A 41 5.94 1.26 6.39
C SER A 41 5.87 -0.12 7.04
N PRO A 42 6.01 -0.21 8.38
CA PRO A 42 5.73 -1.44 9.10
C PRO A 42 4.30 -1.92 8.85
N LEU A 43 4.09 -3.23 8.74
CA LEU A 43 2.80 -3.83 8.42
C LEU A 43 1.68 -3.40 9.38
N ASP A 44 1.96 -3.36 10.68
CA ASP A 44 0.98 -2.93 11.69
C ASP A 44 0.56 -1.46 11.51
N GLN A 45 1.52 -0.57 11.25
CA GLN A 45 1.23 0.84 10.94
C GLN A 45 0.46 0.97 9.63
N PHE A 46 0.83 0.17 8.63
CA PHE A 46 0.17 0.17 7.33
C PHE A 46 -1.30 -0.25 7.47
N GLN A 47 -1.58 -1.35 8.16
CA GLN A 47 -2.94 -1.85 8.38
C GLN A 47 -3.82 -0.87 9.18
N ARG A 48 -3.23 -0.08 10.09
CA ARG A 48 -3.96 0.93 10.87
C ARG A 48 -4.26 2.21 10.09
N LYS A 49 -3.31 2.67 9.28
CA LYS A 49 -3.37 3.97 8.61
C LYS A 49 -3.88 3.91 7.18
N PHE A 50 -3.77 2.76 6.53
CA PHE A 50 -4.14 2.58 5.13
C PHE A 50 -5.38 1.71 5.05
N ARG A 51 -6.35 2.15 4.25
CA ARG A 51 -7.54 1.40 3.92
C ARG A 51 -7.40 0.86 2.51
N GLU A 52 -7.67 -0.43 2.36
CA GLU A 52 -7.75 -1.01 1.04
C GLU A 52 -8.90 -0.38 0.27
N VAL A 53 -8.60 0.08 -0.93
CA VAL A 53 -9.63 0.44 -1.89
C VAL A 53 -9.72 -0.74 -2.81
N GLU A 54 -10.54 -1.71 -2.40
CA GLU A 54 -11.05 -2.69 -3.36
C GLU A 54 -11.64 -1.86 -4.49
N GLY A 55 -11.05 -1.95 -5.68
CA GLY A 55 -11.68 -1.39 -6.85
C GLY A 55 -13.00 -2.12 -6.93
N SER A 56 -14.10 -1.43 -6.64
CA SER A 56 -15.44 -1.91 -6.94
C SER A 56 -15.38 -2.52 -8.33
N HIS A 57 -15.42 -3.86 -8.37
CA HIS A 57 -15.79 -4.58 -9.57
C HIS A 57 -17.26 -4.22 -9.75
N GLU A 58 -17.51 -3.08 -10.38
CA GLU A 58 -18.78 -2.83 -11.03
C GLU A 58 -18.74 -3.74 -12.27
N GLN A 59 -19.37 -4.90 -12.14
CA GLN A 59 -19.71 -5.80 -13.24
C GLN A 59 -20.97 -5.30 -13.93
#